data_AF-A0A139QCU5-F1
#
_entry.id   AF-A0A139QCU5-F1
#
_cell.length_a   1.000
_cell.length_b   1.000
_cell.length_c   1.000
_cell.angle_alpha   90.00
_cell.angle_beta   90.00
_cell.angle_gamma   90.00
#
_symmetry.space_group_name_H-M   'P 1'
#
loop_
_entity.id
_entity.type
_entity.pdbx_description
1 polymer ?
#
loop_
_entity_poly.entity_id
_entity_poly.type
_entity_poly.pdbx_seq_one_letter_code
_entity_poly.pdbx_strand_id
1 'polypeptide(L)'
;MEEFNFNKEFSSTKIWYHGTTSTQVASLKDGIDVYHSKRNCDFGIGFYVTSKLGQAIKWAQRKTKDEIPFNPNVKSVVLSYQFQELDNSETKIFEIDKEYFQFVYKNRLELDAKSGINIHHFSAVFGPVLDGQVTRLKETLDNYFQGLNTLEQTAKILLGKYQDDTQLCICSQQIADKLTLVKEETI
;
A
#
# COMPACT_ATOMS: atom_id res chain seq x y z
N MET A 1 24.19 -2.53 -6.64
CA MET A 1 22.89 -2.02 -6.14
C MET A 1 23.11 -0.56 -5.81
N GLU A 2 22.28 0.34 -6.33
CA GLU A 2 22.24 1.70 -5.78
C GLU A 2 21.74 1.61 -4.35
N GLU A 3 22.44 2.26 -3.42
CA GLU A 3 22.01 2.37 -2.03
C GLU A 3 20.73 3.21 -1.95
N PHE A 4 19.76 2.79 -1.12
CA PHE A 4 18.51 3.52 -0.96
C PHE A 4 18.78 4.93 -0.44
N ASN A 5 18.23 5.95 -1.12
CA ASN A 5 18.34 7.34 -0.69
C ASN A 5 16.94 7.89 -0.39
N PHE A 6 16.67 8.14 0.89
CA PHE A 6 15.38 8.61 1.39
C PHE A 6 14.91 9.89 0.69
N ASN A 7 15.78 10.90 0.64
CA ASN A 7 15.46 12.21 0.06
C ASN A 7 15.22 12.13 -1.45
N LYS A 8 15.86 11.17 -2.14
CA LYS A 8 15.61 10.88 -3.56
C LYS A 8 14.29 10.14 -3.76
N GLU A 9 13.97 9.16 -2.91
CA GLU A 9 12.76 8.34 -3.08
C GLU A 9 11.49 9.12 -2.74
N PHE A 10 11.53 9.93 -1.69
CA PHE A 10 10.40 10.71 -1.18
C PHE A 10 10.56 12.22 -1.46
N SER A 11 11.19 12.58 -2.58
CA SER A 11 11.37 13.98 -2.96
C SER A 11 10.03 14.68 -3.18
N SER A 12 9.98 15.99 -2.93
CA SER A 12 8.79 16.82 -3.16
C SER A 12 8.30 16.84 -4.62
N THR A 13 9.19 16.51 -5.55
CA THR A 13 8.90 16.42 -6.99
C THR A 13 8.39 15.04 -7.43
N LYS A 14 8.49 14.03 -6.55
CA LYS A 14 8.06 12.66 -6.85
C LYS A 14 6.53 12.61 -6.97
N ILE A 15 6.05 11.95 -8.03
CA ILE A 15 4.62 11.67 -8.21
C ILE A 15 4.28 10.32 -7.60
N TRP A 16 3.22 10.32 -6.79
CA TRP A 16 2.64 9.14 -6.17
C TRP A 16 1.23 8.89 -6.70
N TYR A 17 0.96 7.67 -7.11
CA TYR A 17 -0.27 7.29 -7.80
C TYR A 17 -1.19 6.47 -6.89
N HIS A 18 -2.47 6.80 -6.91
CA HIS A 18 -3.55 6.02 -6.29
C HIS A 18 -4.51 5.49 -7.35
N GLY A 19 -4.58 4.16 -7.49
CA GLY A 19 -5.55 3.51 -8.37
C GLY A 19 -6.90 3.31 -7.68
N THR A 20 -7.97 3.84 -8.27
CA THR A 20 -9.32 3.81 -7.73
C THR A 20 -10.38 3.72 -8.83
N THR A 21 -11.65 3.82 -8.44
CA THR A 21 -12.80 3.85 -9.35
C THR A 21 -13.43 5.25 -9.37
N SER A 22 -14.15 5.55 -10.45
CA SER A 22 -14.83 6.85 -10.62
C SER A 22 -15.80 7.19 -9.47
N THR A 23 -16.31 6.20 -8.75
CA THR A 23 -17.22 6.40 -7.60
C THR A 23 -16.50 6.92 -6.35
N GLN A 24 -15.19 6.75 -6.25
CA GLN A 24 -14.38 7.18 -5.10
C GLN A 24 -13.72 8.55 -5.31
N VAL A 25 -13.77 9.10 -6.51
CA VAL A 25 -13.02 10.33 -6.84
C VAL A 25 -13.49 11.53 -6.03
N ALA A 26 -14.81 11.67 -5.84
CA ALA A 26 -15.37 12.80 -5.10
C ALA A 26 -14.86 12.82 -3.64
N SER A 27 -14.99 11.70 -2.92
CA SER A 27 -14.52 11.63 -1.53
C SER A 27 -13.01 11.86 -1.40
N LEU A 28 -12.21 11.33 -2.33
CA LEU A 28 -10.76 11.52 -2.33
C LEU A 28 -10.34 12.98 -2.63
N LYS A 29 -11.19 13.75 -3.31
CA LYS A 29 -10.98 15.18 -3.55
C LYS A 29 -11.42 16.06 -2.38
N ASP A 30 -12.47 15.65 -1.68
CA ASP A 30 -12.99 16.38 -0.50
C ASP A 30 -12.04 16.26 0.70
N GLY A 31 -11.24 15.20 0.74
CA GLY A 31 -10.19 15.00 1.74
C GLY A 31 -9.87 13.52 1.90
N ILE A 32 -8.58 13.19 2.03
CA ILE A 32 -8.16 11.81 2.24
C ILE A 32 -8.32 11.46 3.72
N ASP A 33 -9.22 10.53 4.03
CA ASP A 33 -9.33 9.93 5.37
C ASP A 33 -8.48 8.65 5.46
N VAL A 34 -7.39 8.69 6.23
CA VAL A 34 -6.48 7.54 6.39
C VAL A 34 -7.14 6.37 7.12
N TYR A 35 -8.22 6.60 7.87
CA TYR A 35 -8.93 5.57 8.63
C TYR A 35 -9.99 4.81 7.81
N HIS A 36 -10.24 5.25 6.56
CA HIS A 36 -11.21 4.61 5.66
C HIS A 36 -10.68 3.31 5.01
N SER A 37 -9.42 2.93 5.27
CA SER A 37 -8.79 1.80 4.58
C SER A 37 -9.50 0.46 4.84
N LYS A 38 -9.33 -0.49 3.90
CA LYS A 38 -9.84 -1.85 4.06
C LYS A 38 -9.11 -2.59 5.19
N ARG A 39 -9.74 -3.67 5.67
CA ARG A 39 -9.11 -4.60 6.62
C ARG A 39 -7.97 -5.38 5.95
N ASN A 40 -7.03 -5.86 6.76
CA ASN A 40 -6.01 -6.85 6.39
C ASN A 40 -5.05 -6.40 5.26
N CYS A 41 -4.57 -5.16 5.33
CA CYS A 41 -3.54 -4.65 4.42
C CYS A 41 -2.12 -4.93 4.96
N ASP A 42 -1.10 -4.92 4.08
CA ASP A 42 0.29 -5.22 4.46
C ASP A 42 0.83 -4.29 5.55
N PHE A 43 0.51 -3.00 5.43
CA PHE A 43 1.07 -1.93 6.26
C PHE A 43 0.04 -1.30 7.21
N GLY A 44 -1.02 -2.04 7.54
CA GLY A 44 -2.08 -1.59 8.44
C GLY A 44 -3.09 -0.64 7.81
N ILE A 45 -3.59 0.28 8.62
CA ILE A 45 -4.61 1.28 8.28
C ILE A 45 -3.91 2.52 7.73
N GLY A 46 -4.36 2.98 6.57
CA GLY A 46 -3.83 4.19 5.95
C GLY A 46 -4.24 4.41 4.50
N PHE A 47 -3.75 5.52 3.93
CA PHE A 47 -3.92 5.84 2.52
C PHE A 47 -2.73 5.32 1.71
N TYR A 48 -3.02 4.51 0.70
CA TYR A 48 -2.00 3.77 -0.03
C TYR A 48 -1.74 4.37 -1.42
N VAL A 49 -0.47 4.62 -1.73
CA VAL A 49 0.02 5.14 -3.01
C VAL A 49 1.26 4.39 -3.49
N THR A 50 1.58 4.48 -4.78
CA THR A 50 2.80 3.89 -5.36
C THR A 50 3.48 4.87 -6.30
N SER A 51 4.80 4.83 -6.43
CA SER A 51 5.53 5.59 -7.45
C SER A 51 5.44 4.96 -8.84
N LYS A 52 4.84 3.77 -8.97
CA LYS A 52 4.74 3.02 -10.23
C LYS A 52 3.37 3.20 -10.87
N LEU A 53 3.29 4.01 -11.92
CA LEU A 53 2.04 4.26 -12.65
C LEU A 53 1.39 2.96 -13.15
N GLY A 54 2.17 2.05 -13.73
CA GLY A 54 1.65 0.76 -14.21
C GLY A 54 1.00 -0.10 -13.12
N GLN A 55 1.50 -0.04 -11.89
CA GLN A 55 0.90 -0.70 -10.72
C GLN A 55 -0.44 -0.05 -10.36
N ALA A 56 -0.50 1.28 -10.31
CA ALA A 56 -1.74 2.01 -10.03
C ALA A 56 -2.83 1.76 -11.08
N ILE A 57 -2.46 1.72 -12.37
CA ILE A 57 -3.38 1.38 -13.48
C ILE A 57 -3.96 -0.02 -13.28
N LYS A 58 -3.12 -1.04 -13.04
CA LYS A 58 -3.58 -2.42 -12.81
C LYS A 58 -4.51 -2.50 -11.59
N TRP A 59 -4.23 -1.72 -10.55
CA TRP A 59 -5.05 -1.68 -9.34
C TRP A 59 -6.42 -1.03 -9.59
N ALA A 60 -6.46 0.10 -10.30
CA ALA A 60 -7.68 0.76 -10.73
C ALA A 60 -8.56 -0.19 -11.56
N GLN A 61 -7.98 -0.82 -12.60
CA GLN A 61 -8.68 -1.80 -13.44
C GLN A 61 -9.26 -2.97 -12.66
N ARG A 62 -8.51 -3.51 -11.67
CA ARG A 62 -9.01 -4.58 -10.81
C ARG A 62 -10.19 -4.12 -9.97
N LYS A 63 -10.09 -2.95 -9.32
CA LYS A 63 -11.20 -2.40 -8.54
C LYS A 63 -12.45 -2.15 -9.39
N THR A 64 -12.28 -1.59 -10.59
CA THR A 64 -13.36 -1.39 -11.56
C THR A 64 -14.01 -2.72 -11.90
N LYS A 65 -13.22 -3.76 -12.21
CA LYS A 65 -13.74 -5.11 -12.50
C LYS A 65 -14.57 -5.68 -11.35
N ASP A 66 -14.14 -5.47 -10.10
CA ASP A 66 -14.88 -5.92 -8.91
C ASP A 66 -16.20 -5.14 -8.71
N GLU A 67 -16.28 -3.89 -9.18
CA GLU A 67 -17.44 -2.99 -9.02
C GLU A 67 -18.45 -3.08 -10.19
N ILE A 68 -17.99 -3.44 -11.41
CA ILE A 68 -18.83 -3.56 -12.63
C ILE A 68 -20.15 -4.32 -12.41
N PRO A 69 -20.19 -5.46 -11.69
CA PRO A 69 -21.44 -6.20 -11.46
C PRO A 69 -22.54 -5.39 -10.75
N PHE A 70 -22.15 -4.36 -9.99
CA PHE A 70 -23.06 -3.52 -9.20
C PHE A 70 -23.23 -2.13 -9.80
N ASN A 71 -22.23 -1.66 -10.56
CA ASN A 71 -22.24 -0.37 -11.23
C ASN A 71 -21.60 -0.48 -12.63
N PRO A 72 -22.35 -0.83 -13.68
CA PRO A 72 -21.81 -1.07 -15.01
C PRO A 72 -21.11 0.13 -15.67
N ASN A 73 -21.37 1.35 -15.19
CA ASN A 73 -20.80 2.58 -15.72
C ASN A 73 -19.54 3.04 -14.97
N VAL A 74 -19.09 2.27 -13.97
CA VAL A 74 -17.87 2.57 -13.22
C VAL A 74 -16.65 2.59 -14.14
N LYS A 75 -15.76 3.58 -13.95
CA LYS A 75 -14.52 3.71 -14.72
C LYS A 75 -13.31 3.56 -13.82
N SER A 76 -12.21 3.09 -14.41
CA SER A 76 -10.91 3.06 -13.75
C SER A 76 -10.34 4.47 -13.68
N VAL A 77 -9.84 4.89 -12.53
CA VAL A 77 -9.25 6.21 -12.34
C VAL A 77 -7.92 6.09 -11.63
N VAL A 78 -6.92 6.84 -12.09
CA VAL A 78 -5.67 7.06 -11.38
C VAL A 78 -5.60 8.53 -10.95
N LEU A 79 -5.35 8.72 -9.66
CA LEU A 79 -5.09 10.02 -9.06
C LEU A 79 -3.59 10.14 -8.78
N SER A 80 -3.00 11.25 -9.20
CA SER A 80 -1.58 11.57 -8.98
C SER A 80 -1.46 12.61 -7.89
N TYR A 81 -0.62 12.33 -6.90
CA TYR A 81 -0.36 13.19 -5.74
C TYR A 81 1.11 13.58 -5.66
N GLN A 82 1.35 14.73 -5.03
CA GLN A 82 2.64 15.15 -4.48
C GLN A 82 2.46 15.47 -3.00
N PHE A 83 3.54 15.36 -2.23
CA PHE A 83 3.62 15.87 -0.87
C PHE A 83 4.96 16.56 -0.68
N GLN A 84 5.04 17.52 0.25
CA GLN A 84 6.26 18.32 0.41
C GLN A 84 7.41 17.50 0.97
N GLU A 85 7.27 16.89 2.16
CA GLU A 85 8.33 16.12 2.81
C GLU A 85 7.73 15.03 3.70
N LEU A 86 8.43 13.89 3.79
CA LEU A 86 8.20 12.88 4.82
C LEU A 86 9.34 12.96 5.85
N ASP A 87 8.99 12.74 7.11
CA ASP A 87 10.00 12.61 8.16
C ASP A 87 10.59 11.20 8.14
N ASN A 88 11.90 11.11 7.90
CA ASN A 88 12.63 9.83 7.90
C ASN A 88 12.55 9.13 9.26
N SER A 89 12.53 9.87 10.37
CA SER A 89 12.47 9.29 11.71
C SER A 89 11.12 8.65 12.04
N GLU A 90 10.06 9.07 11.34
CA GLU A 90 8.71 8.53 11.50
C GLU A 90 8.28 7.58 10.36
N THR A 91 9.15 7.38 9.36
CA THR A 91 8.88 6.55 8.19
C THR A 91 9.62 5.23 8.28
N LYS A 92 8.89 4.11 8.34
CA LYS A 92 9.48 2.78 8.30
C LYS A 92 9.61 2.31 6.86
N ILE A 93 10.84 1.99 6.45
CA ILE A 93 11.13 1.34 5.17
C ILE A 93 11.42 -0.13 5.43
N PHE A 94 10.74 -1.00 4.70
CA PHE A 94 10.95 -2.44 4.76
C PHE A 94 11.61 -2.96 3.49
N GLU A 95 12.53 -3.90 3.68
CA GLU A 95 12.98 -4.83 2.66
C GLU A 95 12.44 -6.23 2.97
N ILE A 96 12.59 -7.19 2.06
CA ILE A 96 12.16 -8.56 2.33
C ILE A 96 13.12 -9.23 3.32
N ASP A 97 12.71 -9.25 4.59
CA ASP A 97 13.40 -9.95 5.66
C ASP A 97 12.42 -10.56 6.68
N LYS A 98 12.96 -11.07 7.78
CA LYS A 98 12.17 -11.65 8.87
C LYS A 98 11.29 -10.62 9.57
N GLU A 99 11.79 -9.40 9.79
CA GLU A 99 11.06 -8.33 10.48
C GLU A 99 9.83 -7.94 9.65
N TYR A 100 10.01 -7.79 8.34
CA TYR A 100 8.95 -7.47 7.41
C TYR A 100 7.85 -8.53 7.40
N PHE A 101 8.21 -9.81 7.37
CA PHE A 101 7.24 -10.89 7.44
C PHE A 101 6.47 -10.92 8.75
N GLN A 102 7.13 -10.65 9.88
CA GLN A 102 6.45 -10.53 11.18
C GLN A 102 5.49 -9.33 11.18
N PHE A 103 5.89 -8.21 10.61
CA PHE A 103 5.08 -7.01 10.52
C PHE A 103 3.81 -7.24 9.68
N VAL A 104 3.95 -7.81 8.48
CA VAL A 104 2.81 -8.14 7.62
C VAL A 104 1.90 -9.19 8.25
N TYR A 105 2.46 -10.21 8.91
CA TYR A 105 1.65 -11.22 9.60
C TYR A 105 0.69 -10.55 10.59
N LYS A 106 1.21 -9.68 11.45
CA LYS A 106 0.40 -8.98 12.45
C LYS A 106 -0.63 -8.06 11.78
N ASN A 107 -0.25 -7.27 10.78
CA ASN A 107 -1.19 -6.36 10.11
C ASN A 107 -2.31 -7.09 9.34
N ARG A 108 -2.01 -8.22 8.71
CA ARG A 108 -3.01 -8.94 7.90
C ARG A 108 -3.87 -9.91 8.70
N LEU A 109 -3.36 -10.46 9.80
CA LEU A 109 -4.01 -11.56 10.52
C LEU A 109 -4.46 -11.19 11.95
N GLU A 110 -3.81 -10.23 12.60
CA GLU A 110 -4.06 -9.89 14.01
C GLU A 110 -4.65 -8.50 14.21
N LEU A 111 -4.41 -7.57 13.28
CA LEU A 111 -4.93 -6.20 13.36
C LEU A 111 -6.46 -6.20 13.31
N ASP A 112 -7.09 -5.78 14.40
CA ASP A 112 -8.51 -5.45 14.38
C ASP A 112 -8.70 -4.09 13.71
N ALA A 113 -8.86 -4.11 12.39
CA ALA A 113 -9.11 -2.91 11.60
C ALA A 113 -10.40 -2.17 12.00
N LYS A 114 -11.33 -2.79 12.76
CA LYS A 114 -12.50 -2.07 13.29
C LYS A 114 -12.13 -1.07 14.38
N SER A 115 -10.99 -1.26 15.05
CA SER A 115 -10.50 -0.33 16.06
C SER A 115 -10.06 1.01 15.44
N GLY A 116 -9.76 1.05 14.14
CA GLY A 116 -9.20 2.23 13.49
C GLY A 116 -7.74 2.52 13.88
N ILE A 117 -7.09 1.65 14.65
CA ILE A 117 -5.79 1.90 15.26
C ILE A 117 -4.76 0.90 14.70
N ASN A 118 -3.61 1.42 14.28
CA ASN A 118 -2.47 0.59 13.88
C ASN A 118 -1.78 -0.05 15.08
N ILE A 119 -1.21 -1.24 14.85
CA ILE A 119 -0.33 -1.94 15.81
C ILE A 119 1.09 -1.34 15.89
N HIS A 120 1.35 -0.26 15.17
CA HIS A 120 2.62 0.45 15.10
C HIS A 120 2.39 1.96 15.17
N HIS A 121 3.47 2.72 15.40
CA HIS A 121 3.43 4.17 15.57
C HIS A 121 4.02 4.96 14.39
N PHE A 122 4.45 4.29 13.32
CA PHE A 122 4.98 4.97 12.14
C PHE A 122 3.91 5.83 11.46
N SER A 123 4.30 7.05 11.08
CA SER A 123 3.46 7.98 10.32
C SER A 123 3.32 7.57 8.86
N ALA A 124 4.33 6.87 8.34
CA ALA A 124 4.31 6.26 7.02
C ALA A 124 5.10 4.94 6.99
N VAL A 125 4.70 4.04 6.09
CA VAL A 125 5.37 2.75 5.88
C VAL A 125 5.55 2.50 4.40
N PHE A 126 6.77 2.23 3.97
CA PHE A 126 7.11 1.92 2.58
C PHE A 126 7.73 0.54 2.45
N GLY A 127 7.32 -0.22 1.43
CA GLY A 127 7.93 -1.53 1.18
C GLY A 127 7.34 -2.28 -0.02
N PRO A 128 7.81 -3.52 -0.24
CA PRO A 128 7.33 -4.42 -1.29
C PRO A 128 5.87 -4.84 -1.08
N VAL A 129 5.11 -5.07 -2.15
CA VAL A 129 3.71 -5.54 -2.05
C VAL A 129 3.65 -7.07 -2.05
N LEU A 130 2.88 -7.66 -1.11
CA LEU A 130 2.64 -9.10 -1.08
C LEU A 130 1.30 -9.49 -1.71
N ASP A 131 1.24 -10.70 -2.28
CA ASP A 131 0.02 -11.27 -2.85
C ASP A 131 -1.12 -11.27 -1.80
N GLY A 132 -2.30 -10.84 -2.25
CA GLY A 132 -3.47 -10.53 -1.42
C GLY A 132 -4.15 -11.75 -0.78
N GLN A 133 -3.71 -12.98 -1.09
CA GLN A 133 -4.39 -14.20 -0.68
C GLN A 133 -4.08 -14.55 0.79
N VAL A 134 -4.98 -14.16 1.69
CA VAL A 134 -4.81 -14.29 3.16
C VAL A 134 -4.48 -15.72 3.59
N THR A 135 -5.17 -16.74 3.07
CA THR A 135 -4.90 -18.14 3.42
C THR A 135 -3.49 -18.57 3.04
N ARG A 136 -3.08 -18.32 1.79
CA ARG A 136 -1.73 -18.62 1.29
C ARG A 136 -0.67 -17.84 2.07
N LEU A 137 -0.95 -16.58 2.40
CA LEU A 137 -0.04 -15.76 3.19
C LEU A 137 0.20 -16.37 4.57
N LYS A 138 -0.88 -16.72 5.29
CA LYS A 138 -0.79 -17.35 6.61
C LYS A 138 0.02 -18.63 6.57
N GLU A 139 -0.34 -19.57 5.69
CA GLU A 139 0.37 -20.86 5.57
C GLU A 139 1.85 -20.68 5.22
N THR A 140 2.16 -19.79 4.28
CA THR A 140 3.54 -19.54 3.84
C THR A 140 4.39 -18.93 4.95
N LEU A 141 3.83 -17.99 5.71
CA LEU A 141 4.52 -17.35 6.85
C LEU A 141 4.65 -18.30 8.05
N ASP A 142 3.63 -19.10 8.36
CA ASP A 142 3.72 -20.13 9.40
C ASP A 142 4.86 -21.11 9.08
N ASN A 143 4.95 -21.58 7.83
CA ASN A 143 6.04 -22.44 7.36
C ASN A 143 7.41 -21.76 7.47
N TYR A 144 7.52 -20.47 7.14
CA TYR A 144 8.76 -19.71 7.31
C TYR A 144 9.19 -19.61 8.78
N PHE A 145 8.27 -19.28 9.69
CA PHE A 145 8.58 -19.15 11.12
C PHE A 145 8.90 -20.48 11.80
N GLN A 146 8.40 -21.60 11.27
CA GLN A 146 8.77 -22.96 11.68
C GLN A 146 10.09 -23.45 11.06
N GLY A 147 10.70 -22.67 10.16
CA GLY A 147 11.93 -23.04 9.46
C GLY A 147 11.74 -24.04 8.32
N LEU A 148 10.49 -24.27 7.87
CA LEU A 148 10.17 -25.15 6.75
C LEU A 148 10.44 -24.49 5.38
N ASN A 149 10.34 -23.17 5.31
CA ASN A 149 10.72 -22.38 4.14
C ASN A 149 11.90 -21.45 4.45
N THR A 150 12.79 -21.26 3.47
CA THR A 150 13.83 -20.21 3.54
C THR A 150 13.22 -18.83 3.28
N LEU A 151 13.97 -17.76 3.60
CA LEU A 151 13.58 -16.39 3.27
C LEU A 151 13.31 -16.22 1.76
N GLU A 152 14.19 -16.75 0.92
CA GLU A 152 14.07 -16.66 -0.54
C GLU A 152 12.83 -17.39 -1.09
N GLN A 153 12.58 -18.62 -0.61
CA GLN A 153 11.40 -19.38 -1.01
C GLN A 153 10.12 -18.66 -0.59
N THR A 154 10.09 -18.16 0.64
CA THR A 154 8.97 -17.41 1.20
C THR A 154 8.73 -16.12 0.40
N ALA A 155 9.78 -15.36 0.10
CA ALA A 155 9.72 -14.15 -0.72
C ALA A 155 9.15 -14.44 -2.11
N LYS A 156 9.68 -15.46 -2.79
CA LYS A 156 9.22 -15.85 -4.14
C LYS A 156 7.73 -16.20 -4.14
N ILE A 157 7.26 -16.92 -3.12
CA ILE A 157 5.84 -17.27 -2.98
C ILE A 157 5.03 -16.00 -2.68
N LEU A 158 5.39 -15.21 -1.69
CA LEU A 158 4.55 -14.10 -1.23
C LEU A 158 4.53 -12.92 -2.19
N LEU A 159 5.63 -12.64 -2.90
CA LEU A 159 5.67 -11.61 -3.92
C LEU A 159 4.87 -12.02 -5.16
N GLY A 160 5.08 -13.24 -5.66
CA GLY A 160 4.37 -13.75 -6.84
C GLY A 160 4.41 -12.76 -8.01
N LYS A 161 3.23 -12.37 -8.51
CA LYS A 161 3.09 -11.41 -9.63
C LYS A 161 3.39 -9.94 -9.27
N TYR A 162 3.67 -9.66 -8.00
CA TYR A 162 3.93 -8.34 -7.43
C TYR A 162 5.42 -8.15 -7.07
N GLN A 163 6.32 -8.99 -7.58
CA GLN A 163 7.76 -8.99 -7.24
C GLN A 163 8.47 -7.63 -7.41
N ASP A 164 7.96 -6.80 -8.31
CA ASP A 164 8.51 -5.47 -8.58
C ASP A 164 7.64 -4.38 -7.96
N ASP A 165 6.50 -4.67 -7.35
CA ASP A 165 5.58 -3.65 -6.87
C ASP A 165 5.98 -3.18 -5.47
N THR A 166 5.95 -1.85 -5.26
CA THR A 166 6.19 -1.21 -3.97
C THR A 166 5.02 -0.30 -3.64
N GLN A 167 4.86 0.03 -2.36
CA GLN A 167 3.78 0.88 -1.92
C GLN A 167 4.21 1.71 -0.71
N LEU A 168 3.68 2.92 -0.63
CA LEU A 168 3.73 3.78 0.52
C LEU A 168 2.33 3.79 1.15
N CYS A 169 2.24 3.41 2.42
CA CYS A 169 1.09 3.62 3.27
C CYS A 169 1.31 4.88 4.09
N ILE A 170 0.41 5.85 3.95
CA ILE A 170 0.37 7.06 4.76
C ILE A 170 -0.61 6.78 5.91
N CYS A 171 -0.07 6.62 7.11
CA CYS A 171 -0.82 6.26 8.32
C CYS A 171 -1.23 7.49 9.14
N SER A 172 -0.55 8.62 8.94
CA SER A 172 -0.82 9.88 9.63
C SER A 172 -1.76 10.76 8.82
N GLN A 173 -2.88 11.16 9.44
CA GLN A 173 -3.83 12.10 8.83
C GLN A 173 -3.15 13.45 8.52
N GLN A 174 -2.24 13.92 9.38
CA GLN A 174 -1.51 15.18 9.14
C GLN A 174 -0.64 15.14 7.89
N ILE A 175 -0.15 13.96 7.48
CA ILE A 175 0.59 13.78 6.23
C ILE A 175 -0.40 13.73 5.07
N ALA A 176 -1.51 13.01 5.22
CA ALA A 176 -2.54 12.92 4.19
C ALA A 176 -3.14 14.29 3.85
N ASP A 177 -3.35 15.16 4.84
CA ASP A 177 -3.84 16.53 4.67
C ASP A 177 -2.90 17.41 3.85
N LYS A 178 -1.62 17.02 3.71
CA LYS A 178 -0.60 17.74 2.92
C LYS A 178 -0.48 17.20 1.49
N LEU A 179 -1.22 16.14 1.14
CA LEU A 179 -1.23 15.61 -0.22
C LEU A 179 -1.90 16.61 -1.16
N THR A 180 -1.19 16.96 -2.22
CA THR A 180 -1.72 17.81 -3.29
C THR A 180 -2.06 16.93 -4.48
N LEU A 181 -3.33 16.89 -4.88
CA LEU A 181 -3.76 16.24 -6.11
C LEU A 181 -3.25 17.07 -7.31
N VAL A 182 -2.44 16.44 -8.16
CA VAL A 182 -1.85 17.11 -9.34
C VAL A 182 -2.50 16.68 -10.66
N LYS A 183 -3.06 15.47 -10.72
CA LYS A 183 -3.71 14.95 -11.93
C LYS A 183 -4.77 13.91 -11.57
N GLU A 184 -5.87 13.93 -12.30
CA GLU A 184 -6.85 12.85 -12.39
C GLU A 184 -6.87 12.32 -13.83
N GLU A 185 -6.81 11.00 -13.98
CA GLU A 185 -6.86 10.35 -15.29
C GLU A 185 -7.83 9.18 -15.26
N THR A 186 -8.84 9.23 -16.12
CA THR A 186 -9.72 8.09 -16.39
C THR A 186 -9.10 7.21 -17.46
N ILE A 187 -9.08 5.89 -17.22
CA ILE A 187 -8.37 4.89 -18.05
C ILE A 187 -9.37 3.89 -18.62
#